data_AF-A0A7R9WYY8-F1
#
_entry.id   AF-A0A7R9WYY8-F1
#
_cell.length_a   1.000
_cell.length_b   1.000
_cell.length_c   1.000
_cell.angle_alpha   90.00
_cell.angle_beta   90.00
_cell.angle_gamma   90.00
#
_symmetry.space_group_name_H-M   'P 1'
#
loop_
_entity.id
_entity.type
_entity.pdbx_description
1 polymer ?
#
loop_
_entity_poly.entity_id
_entity_poly.type
_entity_poly.pdbx_seq_one_letter_code
_entity_poly.pdbx_strand_id
1 'polypeptide(L)'
;GMFGVRNKYYFGWMCSEGANNVWYAGFDGFNDKGEPIGWDAACNLDILGFELAGDVSSASKAWNKKTSNWLSRYVYMRTGGNLLAVYALSAFWHGFYPGYYMFFLTIPLYTFCDRLGKKKISPYFSNSPLSPYSIACTMLNACVLCYTISSFIMLANSWSWDLWKSFYFFGHVIGIVSYGVLTILPMPPKKDGDKDKTKKA
;
A
#
# COMPACT_ATOMS: atom_id res chain seq x y z
N GLY A 1 20.91 -3.44 2.21
CA GLY A 1 19.87 -3.05 1.24
C GLY A 1 18.50 -2.99 1.90
N MET A 2 17.55 -2.26 1.30
CA MET A 2 16.20 -2.04 1.87
C MET A 2 15.46 -3.33 2.21
N PHE A 3 15.64 -4.40 1.42
CA PHE A 3 15.09 -5.73 1.68
C PHE A 3 15.52 -6.30 3.05
N GLY A 4 16.81 -6.19 3.41
CA GLY A 4 17.32 -6.67 4.70
C GLY A 4 16.73 -5.92 5.90
N VAL A 5 16.42 -4.64 5.73
CA VAL A 5 15.75 -3.84 6.77
C VAL A 5 14.32 -4.35 7.00
N ARG A 6 13.57 -4.64 5.92
CA ARG A 6 12.21 -5.19 6.01
C ARG A 6 12.14 -6.54 6.72
N ASN A 7 13.13 -7.41 6.51
CA ASN A 7 13.18 -8.72 7.16
C ASN A 7 13.16 -8.66 8.69
N LYS A 8 13.69 -7.59 9.30
CA LYS A 8 13.59 -7.38 10.76
C LYS A 8 12.14 -7.25 11.23
N TYR A 9 11.32 -6.55 10.45
CA TYR A 9 9.89 -6.39 10.72
C TYR A 9 9.12 -7.67 10.44
N TYR A 10 9.48 -8.38 9.35
CA TYR A 10 8.89 -9.69 9.04
C TYR A 10 9.08 -10.66 10.19
N PHE A 11 10.31 -10.78 10.69
CA PHE A 11 10.62 -11.62 11.83
C PHE A 11 9.78 -11.27 13.07
N GLY A 12 9.76 -9.99 13.47
CA GLY A 12 9.02 -9.55 14.65
C GLY A 12 7.52 -9.83 14.57
N TRP A 13 6.90 -9.56 13.41
CA TRP A 13 5.48 -9.83 13.22
C TRP A 13 5.16 -11.32 13.13
N MET A 14 5.95 -12.12 12.41
CA MET A 14 5.71 -13.55 12.32
C MET A 14 5.89 -14.26 13.67
N CYS A 15 6.86 -13.84 14.49
CA CYS A 15 6.99 -14.34 15.87
C CYS A 15 5.79 -13.98 16.74
N SER A 16 5.30 -12.74 16.64
CA SER A 16 4.13 -12.29 17.40
C SER A 16 2.86 -13.02 16.97
N GLU A 17 2.67 -13.20 15.66
CA GLU A 17 1.55 -13.95 15.09
C GLU A 17 1.59 -15.43 15.50
N GLY A 18 2.75 -16.08 15.37
CA GLY A 18 2.96 -17.46 15.80
C GLY A 18 2.66 -17.65 17.29
N ALA A 19 3.10 -16.72 18.15
CA ALA A 19 2.78 -16.75 19.57
C ALA A 19 1.25 -16.67 19.81
N ASN A 20 0.56 -15.73 19.17
CA ASN A 20 -0.90 -15.63 19.27
C ASN A 20 -1.63 -16.89 18.80
N ASN A 21 -1.13 -17.54 17.74
CA ASN A 21 -1.71 -18.78 17.24
C ASN A 21 -1.55 -19.95 18.22
N VAL A 22 -0.46 -20.02 18.99
CA VAL A 22 -0.24 -21.07 20.00
C VAL A 22 -1.33 -21.07 21.09
N TRP A 23 -1.86 -19.89 21.46
CA TRP A 23 -2.94 -19.76 22.45
C TRP A 23 -4.32 -19.52 21.81
N TYR A 24 -4.51 -19.93 20.55
CA TYR A 24 -5.77 -19.81 19.80
C TYR A 24 -6.28 -18.38 19.56
N ALA A 25 -5.51 -17.34 19.89
CA ALA A 25 -5.91 -15.94 19.70
C ALA A 25 -5.96 -15.51 18.22
N GLY A 26 -5.33 -16.29 17.32
CA GLY A 26 -5.43 -16.08 15.88
C GLY A 26 -6.53 -16.86 15.18
N PHE A 27 -7.28 -17.72 15.88
CA PHE A 27 -8.34 -18.52 15.27
C PHE A 27 -9.57 -17.67 14.93
N ASP A 28 -10.05 -17.74 13.69
CA ASP A 28 -11.19 -16.95 13.20
C ASP A 28 -12.56 -17.53 13.59
N GLY A 29 -12.59 -18.70 14.25
CA GLY A 29 -13.83 -19.39 14.62
C GLY A 29 -14.28 -20.40 13.56
N PHE A 30 -15.55 -20.82 13.68
CA PHE A 30 -16.18 -21.79 12.78
C PHE A 30 -17.23 -21.10 11.90
N ASN A 31 -17.36 -21.59 10.67
CA ASN A 31 -18.42 -21.16 9.77
C ASN A 31 -19.77 -21.79 10.16
N ASP A 32 -20.85 -21.42 9.47
CA ASP A 32 -22.20 -21.94 9.72
C ASP A 32 -22.32 -23.47 9.52
N LYS A 33 -21.33 -24.11 8.89
CA LYS A 33 -21.25 -25.57 8.67
C LYS A 33 -20.39 -26.28 9.73
N GLY A 34 -19.83 -25.54 10.69
CA GLY A 34 -18.94 -26.09 11.72
C GLY A 34 -17.51 -26.33 11.26
N GLU A 35 -17.10 -25.79 10.10
CA GLU A 35 -15.72 -25.89 9.59
C GLU A 35 -14.89 -24.69 10.07
N PRO A 36 -13.60 -24.89 10.42
CA PRO A 36 -12.74 -23.78 10.84
C PRO A 36 -12.56 -22.77 9.70
N ILE A 37 -12.78 -21.48 9.98
CA ILE A 37 -12.67 -20.40 8.98
C ILE A 37 -11.21 -20.17 8.60
N GLY A 38 -10.32 -20.13 9.59
CA GLY A 38 -8.92 -19.79 9.38
C GLY A 38 -8.19 -19.38 10.66
N TRP A 39 -6.98 -18.89 10.46
CA TRP A 39 -6.05 -18.45 11.51
C TRP A 39 -5.52 -17.03 11.25
N ASP A 40 -6.28 -16.23 10.50
CA ASP A 40 -5.89 -14.90 10.07
C ASP A 40 -6.30 -13.81 11.08
N ALA A 41 -6.96 -14.17 12.19
CA ALA A 41 -7.40 -13.21 13.20
C ALA A 41 -6.22 -12.47 13.84
N ALA A 42 -5.06 -13.11 13.98
CA ALA A 42 -3.83 -12.46 14.45
C ALA A 42 -2.92 -11.97 13.32
N CYS A 43 -3.25 -12.27 12.05
CA CYS A 43 -2.38 -11.98 10.91
C CYS A 43 -2.22 -10.47 10.71
N ASN A 44 -0.98 -10.00 10.87
CA ASN A 44 -0.65 -8.59 10.69
C ASN A 44 0.13 -8.30 9.40
N LEU A 45 0.72 -9.32 8.79
CA LEU A 45 1.59 -9.19 7.63
C LEU A 45 1.35 -10.32 6.64
N ASP A 46 1.26 -9.99 5.35
CA ASP A 46 1.42 -10.94 4.25
C ASP A 46 2.69 -10.60 3.46
N ILE A 47 3.74 -11.43 3.62
CA ILE A 47 5.06 -11.17 3.03
C ILE A 47 5.00 -11.22 1.50
N LEU A 48 4.37 -12.26 0.95
CA LEU A 48 4.28 -12.43 -0.50
C LEU A 48 3.35 -11.39 -1.10
N GLY A 49 2.21 -11.14 -0.46
CA GLY A 49 1.28 -10.07 -0.87
C GLY A 49 1.93 -8.69 -0.84
N PHE A 50 2.87 -8.44 0.07
CA PHE A 50 3.61 -7.19 0.13
C PHE A 50 4.70 -7.08 -0.95
N GLU A 51 5.58 -8.09 -1.06
CA GLU A 51 6.72 -8.04 -2.01
C GLU A 51 6.25 -8.19 -3.47
N LEU A 52 5.14 -8.89 -3.73
CA LEU A 52 4.58 -9.08 -5.08
C LEU A 52 3.51 -8.05 -5.45
N ALA A 53 3.21 -7.09 -4.57
CA ALA A 53 2.21 -6.07 -4.83
C ALA A 53 2.56 -5.25 -6.09
N GLY A 54 1.59 -5.12 -7.01
CA GLY A 54 1.71 -4.28 -8.21
C GLY A 54 1.50 -2.79 -7.97
N ASP A 55 1.11 -2.39 -6.76
CA ASP A 55 0.77 -1.01 -6.40
C ASP A 55 0.87 -0.76 -4.89
N VAL A 56 1.03 0.51 -4.52
CA VAL A 56 1.23 0.95 -3.14
C VAL A 56 0.00 0.67 -2.28
N SER A 57 -1.21 0.77 -2.83
CA SER A 57 -2.42 0.47 -2.07
C SER A 57 -2.52 -1.01 -1.70
N SER A 58 -2.17 -1.92 -2.59
CA SER A 58 -2.13 -3.36 -2.30
C SER A 58 -1.01 -3.69 -1.31
N ALA A 59 0.18 -3.12 -1.49
CA ALA A 59 1.30 -3.28 -0.55
C ALA A 59 0.90 -2.80 0.86
N SER A 60 0.29 -1.62 0.98
CA SER A 60 -0.16 -1.06 2.26
C SER A 60 -1.25 -1.90 2.94
N LYS A 61 -2.03 -2.68 2.19
CA LYS A 61 -3.02 -3.61 2.76
C LYS A 61 -2.39 -4.92 3.23
N ALA A 62 -1.29 -5.34 2.62
CA ALA A 62 -0.53 -6.52 3.04
C ALA A 62 0.38 -6.25 4.23
N TRP A 63 0.74 -4.99 4.48
CA TRP A 63 1.62 -4.55 5.56
C TRP A 63 0.85 -3.94 6.74
N ASN A 64 1.12 -4.41 7.95
CA ASN A 64 0.57 -3.89 9.19
C ASN A 64 -0.98 -3.79 9.17
N LYS A 65 -1.63 -4.90 8.77
CA LYS A 65 -3.07 -5.03 8.53
C LYS A 65 -3.93 -4.47 9.68
N LYS A 66 -3.56 -4.75 10.93
CA LYS A 66 -4.32 -4.32 12.10
C LYS A 66 -4.27 -2.82 12.32
N THR A 67 -3.10 -2.20 12.13
CA THR A 67 -2.97 -0.73 12.20
C THR A 67 -3.74 -0.05 11.07
N SER A 68 -3.66 -0.61 9.85
CA SER A 68 -4.44 -0.13 8.71
C SER A 68 -5.95 -0.20 8.98
N ASN A 69 -6.43 -1.28 9.59
CA ASN A 69 -7.84 -1.42 9.99
C ASN A 69 -8.22 -0.43 11.11
N TRP A 70 -7.35 -0.20 12.08
CA TRP A 70 -7.55 0.80 13.14
C TRP A 70 -7.66 2.21 12.55
N LEU A 71 -6.72 2.61 11.69
CA LEU A 71 -6.75 3.91 11.00
C LEU A 71 -8.01 4.07 10.14
N SER A 72 -8.39 3.01 9.41
CA SER A 72 -9.62 3.02 8.60
C SER A 72 -10.86 3.26 9.46
N ARG A 73 -10.99 2.53 10.58
CA ARG A 73 -12.18 2.60 11.45
C ARG A 73 -12.27 3.88 12.26
N TYR A 74 -11.15 4.31 12.83
CA TYR A 74 -11.14 5.37 13.83
C TYR A 74 -10.77 6.75 13.28
N VAL A 75 -10.16 6.81 12.09
CA VAL A 75 -9.76 8.07 11.47
C VAL A 75 -10.51 8.27 10.17
N TYR A 76 -10.31 7.38 9.20
CA TYR A 76 -10.86 7.56 7.85
C TYR A 76 -12.38 7.68 7.87
N MET A 77 -13.09 6.70 8.46
CA MET A 77 -14.56 6.74 8.53
C MET A 77 -15.07 7.90 9.38
N ARG A 78 -14.39 8.25 10.48
CA ARG A 78 -14.81 9.32 11.39
C ARG A 78 -14.57 10.73 10.86
N THR A 79 -13.68 10.88 9.88
CA THR A 79 -13.36 12.16 9.23
C THR A 79 -14.05 12.32 7.87
N GLY A 80 -15.05 11.50 7.57
CA GLY A 80 -15.77 11.57 6.29
C GLY A 80 -14.94 11.12 5.09
N GLY A 81 -13.96 10.23 5.29
CA GLY A 81 -13.10 9.73 4.22
C GLY A 81 -11.86 10.58 3.93
N ASN A 82 -11.37 11.35 4.91
CA ASN A 82 -10.20 12.19 4.72
C ASN A 82 -8.89 11.38 4.80
N LEU A 83 -8.29 11.10 3.64
CA LEU A 83 -7.00 10.41 3.55
C LEU A 83 -5.84 11.21 4.17
N LEU A 84 -5.85 12.54 4.07
CA LEU A 84 -4.79 13.36 4.65
C LEU A 84 -4.79 13.25 6.18
N ALA A 85 -5.96 13.20 6.81
CA ALA A 85 -6.08 12.96 8.25
C ALA A 85 -5.49 11.59 8.65
N VAL A 86 -5.71 10.55 7.84
CA VAL A 86 -5.12 9.22 8.06
C VAL A 86 -3.61 9.26 7.97
N TYR A 87 -3.05 9.84 6.90
CA TYR A 87 -1.60 9.90 6.72
C TYR A 87 -0.93 10.80 7.77
N ALA A 88 -1.54 11.92 8.14
CA ALA A 88 -1.05 12.81 9.20
C ALA A 88 -1.04 12.11 10.57
N LEU A 89 -2.14 11.43 10.94
CA LEU A 89 -2.16 10.68 12.20
C LEU A 89 -1.16 9.53 12.17
N SER A 90 -1.02 8.84 11.03
CA SER A 90 -0.03 7.78 10.89
C SER A 90 1.39 8.32 11.07
N ALA A 91 1.74 9.47 10.49
CA ALA A 91 3.03 10.11 10.70
C ALA A 91 3.29 10.42 12.18
N PHE A 92 2.30 11.05 12.83
CA PHE A 92 2.37 11.39 14.24
C PHE A 92 2.50 10.15 15.14
N TRP A 93 1.76 9.08 14.85
CA TRP A 93 1.82 7.81 15.59
C TRP A 93 3.20 7.14 15.51
N HIS A 94 3.90 7.29 14.39
CA HIS A 94 5.28 6.80 14.26
C HIS A 94 6.29 7.67 15.03
N GLY A 95 6.04 8.98 15.15
CA GLY A 95 6.79 9.88 16.02
C GLY A 95 7.05 11.26 15.43
N PHE A 96 8.02 11.97 16.02
CA PHE A 96 8.36 13.36 15.67
C PHE A 96 9.55 13.49 14.72
N TYR A 97 10.14 12.37 14.29
CA TYR A 97 11.26 12.40 13.35
C TYR A 97 10.80 12.86 11.96
N PRO A 98 11.48 13.85 11.34
CA PRO A 98 11.08 14.41 10.05
C PRO A 98 10.94 13.37 8.93
N GLY A 99 11.75 12.30 8.93
CA GLY A 99 11.70 11.24 7.93
C GLY A 99 10.33 10.55 7.84
N TYR A 100 9.57 10.46 8.94
CA TYR A 100 8.20 9.93 8.91
C TYR A 100 7.27 10.83 8.12
N TYR A 101 7.32 12.14 8.37
CA TYR A 101 6.50 13.13 7.68
C TYR A 101 6.85 13.17 6.19
N MET A 102 8.14 13.10 5.84
CA MET A 102 8.57 13.01 4.44
C MET A 102 7.95 11.78 3.74
N PHE A 103 7.99 10.61 4.37
CA PHE A 103 7.36 9.41 3.82
C PHE A 103 5.84 9.55 3.65
N PHE A 104 5.13 10.01 4.69
CA PHE A 104 3.67 10.12 4.68
C PHE A 104 3.14 11.26 3.80
N LEU A 105 3.98 12.25 3.46
CA LEU A 105 3.66 13.27 2.46
C LEU A 105 3.88 12.76 1.02
N THR A 106 4.83 11.85 0.81
CA THR A 106 5.15 11.33 -0.52
C THR A 106 4.26 10.16 -0.96
N ILE A 107 3.90 9.25 -0.05
CA ILE A 107 3.05 8.08 -0.38
C ILE A 107 1.67 8.40 -0.99
N PRO A 108 0.96 9.47 -0.58
CA PRO A 108 -0.31 9.84 -1.18
C PRO A 108 -0.22 10.06 -2.69
N LEU A 109 0.87 10.66 -3.18
CA LEU A 109 1.10 10.89 -4.61
C LEU A 109 1.02 9.59 -5.40
N TYR A 110 1.77 8.57 -4.98
CA TYR A 110 1.75 7.26 -5.63
C TYR A 110 0.41 6.55 -5.45
N THR A 111 -0.23 6.67 -4.29
CA THR A 111 -1.57 6.12 -4.06
C THR A 111 -2.59 6.68 -5.06
N PHE A 112 -2.52 7.97 -5.40
CA PHE A 112 -3.37 8.57 -6.42
C PHE A 112 -3.00 8.11 -7.83
N CYS A 113 -1.70 8.03 -8.16
CA CYS A 113 -1.24 7.46 -9.42
C CYS A 113 -1.77 6.03 -9.62
N ASP A 114 -1.69 5.18 -8.60
CA ASP A 114 -2.15 3.80 -8.68
C ASP A 114 -3.66 3.71 -8.91
N ARG A 115 -4.45 4.55 -8.23
CA ARG A 115 -5.90 4.62 -8.44
C ARG A 115 -6.26 5.01 -9.88
N LEU A 116 -5.56 6.00 -10.43
CA LEU A 116 -5.78 6.43 -11.81
C LEU A 116 -5.28 5.39 -12.82
N GLY A 117 -4.11 4.80 -12.58
CA GLY A 117 -3.53 3.73 -13.40
C GLY A 117 -4.44 2.50 -13.47
N LYS A 118 -4.98 2.07 -12.32
CA LYS A 118 -5.98 0.99 -12.26
C LYS A 118 -7.24 1.28 -13.07
N LYS A 119 -7.70 2.53 -13.05
CA LYS A 119 -8.92 2.94 -13.75
C LYS A 119 -8.71 3.13 -15.24
N LYS A 120 -7.55 3.68 -15.64
CA LYS A 120 -7.31 4.15 -17.02
C LYS A 120 -6.38 3.26 -17.82
N ILE A 121 -5.38 2.63 -17.20
CA ILE A 121 -4.37 1.82 -17.89
C ILE A 121 -4.68 0.33 -17.79
N SER A 122 -4.90 -0.18 -16.57
CA SER A 122 -5.08 -1.62 -16.35
C SER A 122 -6.17 -2.29 -17.20
N PRO A 123 -7.30 -1.64 -17.57
CA PRO A 123 -8.32 -2.27 -18.41
C PRO A 123 -7.85 -2.68 -19.82
N TYR A 124 -6.73 -2.13 -20.30
CA TYR A 124 -6.13 -2.49 -21.59
C TYR A 124 -5.25 -3.74 -21.53
N PHE A 125 -4.91 -4.22 -20.33
CA PHE A 125 -3.97 -5.31 -20.12
C PHE A 125 -4.65 -6.54 -19.53
N SER A 126 -3.94 -7.67 -19.55
CA SER A 126 -4.40 -8.90 -18.90
C SER A 126 -4.34 -8.76 -17.38
N ASN A 127 -5.38 -9.25 -16.69
CA ASN A 127 -5.42 -9.32 -15.23
C ASN A 127 -4.62 -10.50 -14.65
N SER A 128 -3.90 -11.27 -15.48
CA SER A 128 -3.07 -12.37 -14.99
C SER A 128 -1.89 -11.84 -14.15
N PRO A 129 -1.61 -12.42 -12.96
CA PRO A 129 -0.45 -12.05 -12.14
C PRO A 129 0.89 -12.19 -12.87
N LEU A 130 0.98 -13.11 -13.83
CA LEU A 130 2.18 -13.40 -14.61
C LEU A 130 2.23 -12.64 -15.95
N SER A 131 1.29 -11.72 -16.19
CA SER A 131 1.35 -10.90 -17.40
C SER A 131 2.57 -9.97 -17.37
N PRO A 132 3.18 -9.63 -18.52
CA PRO A 132 4.29 -8.68 -18.56
C PRO A 132 3.95 -7.33 -17.92
N TYR A 133 2.69 -6.90 -18.05
CA TYR A 133 2.17 -5.70 -17.40
C TYR A 133 2.19 -5.81 -15.87
N SER A 134 1.65 -6.89 -15.32
CA SER A 134 1.62 -7.14 -13.87
C SER A 134 3.04 -7.21 -13.29
N ILE A 135 3.95 -7.92 -13.96
CA ILE A 135 5.36 -8.03 -13.55
C ILE A 135 6.02 -6.64 -13.55
N ALA A 136 5.81 -5.85 -14.61
CA ALA A 136 6.34 -4.49 -14.68
C ALA A 136 5.79 -3.59 -13.57
N CYS A 137 4.48 -3.66 -13.26
CA CYS A 137 3.88 -2.93 -12.16
C CYS A 137 4.48 -3.34 -10.80
N THR A 138 4.65 -4.62 -10.54
CA THR A 138 5.29 -5.12 -9.30
C THR A 138 6.73 -4.63 -9.17
N MET A 139 7.52 -4.71 -10.24
CA MET A 139 8.90 -4.20 -10.23
C MET A 139 8.95 -2.69 -9.98
N LEU A 140 8.10 -1.92 -10.67
CA LEU A 140 8.01 -0.48 -10.49
C LEU A 140 7.59 -0.12 -9.05
N ASN A 141 6.59 -0.81 -8.51
CA ASN A 141 6.14 -0.62 -7.14
C ASN A 141 7.24 -0.94 -6.13
N ALA A 142 8.00 -2.03 -6.33
CA ALA A 142 9.14 -2.35 -5.48
C ALA A 142 10.20 -1.23 -5.47
N CYS A 143 10.48 -0.61 -6.61
CA CYS A 143 11.36 0.57 -6.70
C CYS A 143 10.78 1.78 -5.96
N VAL A 144 9.49 2.07 -6.15
CA VAL A 144 8.78 3.16 -5.47
C VAL A 144 8.81 2.97 -3.95
N LEU A 145 8.53 1.77 -3.46
CA LEU A 145 8.59 1.45 -2.03
C LEU A 145 10.01 1.61 -1.49
N CYS A 146 11.03 1.11 -2.19
CA CYS A 146 12.43 1.30 -1.76
C CYS A 146 12.81 2.79 -1.69
N TYR A 147 12.39 3.59 -2.67
CA TYR A 147 12.67 5.03 -2.69
C TYR A 147 11.96 5.77 -1.56
N THR A 148 10.66 5.54 -1.38
CA THR A 148 9.85 6.27 -0.39
C THR A 148 10.19 5.87 1.05
N ILE A 149 10.27 4.56 1.33
CA ILE A 149 10.57 4.02 2.67
C ILE A 149 11.97 4.43 3.15
N SER A 150 12.91 4.75 2.24
CA SER A 150 14.24 5.19 2.63
C SER A 150 14.21 6.39 3.60
N SER A 151 13.32 7.36 3.40
CA SER A 151 13.13 8.49 4.33
C SER A 151 12.65 8.04 5.70
N PHE A 152 11.70 7.12 5.73
CA PHE A 152 11.14 6.53 6.95
C PHE A 152 12.20 5.79 7.78
N ILE A 153 13.15 5.10 7.12
CA ILE A 153 14.21 4.36 7.81
C ILE A 153 15.35 5.28 8.27
N MET A 154 15.66 6.34 7.52
CA MET A 154 16.75 7.25 7.87
C MET A 154 16.42 8.16 9.06
N LEU A 155 15.12 8.42 9.31
CA LEU A 155 14.57 9.24 10.41
C LEU A 155 14.96 10.74 10.37
N ALA A 156 16.26 11.05 10.27
CA ALA A 156 16.82 12.39 10.26
C ALA A 156 16.58 13.10 8.92
N ASN A 157 16.13 14.35 8.98
CA ASN A 157 15.85 15.18 7.80
C ASN A 157 17.06 15.31 6.87
N SER A 158 18.26 15.58 7.41
CA SER A 158 19.47 15.77 6.61
C SER A 158 19.79 14.52 5.80
N TRP A 159 19.81 13.35 6.43
CA TRP A 159 20.12 12.09 5.77
C TRP A 159 19.06 11.69 4.74
N SER A 160 17.78 11.83 5.07
CA SER A 160 16.69 11.56 4.12
C SER A 160 16.75 12.50 2.91
N TRP A 161 17.01 13.79 3.14
CA TRP A 161 17.09 14.81 2.11
C TRP A 161 18.33 14.64 1.23
N ASP A 162 19.50 14.36 1.81
CA ASP A 162 20.74 14.12 1.08
C ASP A 162 20.65 12.86 0.21
N LEU A 163 19.99 11.81 0.69
CA LEU A 163 19.71 10.61 -0.10
C LEU A 163 18.79 10.93 -1.29
N TRP A 164 17.69 11.67 -1.08
CA TRP A 164 16.82 12.03 -2.20
C TRP A 164 17.48 12.97 -3.20
N LYS A 165 18.33 13.88 -2.72
CA LYS A 165 19.18 14.72 -3.57
C LYS A 165 20.18 13.91 -4.38
N SER A 166 20.79 12.85 -3.83
CA SER A 166 21.72 12.01 -4.60
C SER A 166 21.02 11.25 -5.74
N PHE A 167 19.71 11.02 -5.61
CA PHE A 167 18.85 10.52 -6.70
C PHE A 167 18.20 11.64 -7.53
N TYR A 168 18.62 12.90 -7.36
CA TYR A 168 18.04 14.07 -8.06
C TYR A 168 16.52 14.18 -7.92
N PHE A 169 15.95 13.71 -6.80
CA PHE A 169 14.51 13.60 -6.58
C PHE A 169 13.75 12.82 -7.66
N PHE A 170 14.43 11.94 -8.40
CA PHE A 170 13.89 11.24 -9.55
C PHE A 170 12.56 10.52 -9.28
N GLY A 171 12.41 9.89 -8.11
CA GLY A 171 11.15 9.28 -7.70
C GLY A 171 10.00 10.28 -7.65
N HIS A 172 10.18 11.43 -6.99
CA HIS A 172 9.17 12.48 -6.90
C HIS A 172 8.83 13.04 -8.29
N VAL A 173 9.84 13.31 -9.13
CA VAL A 173 9.64 13.81 -10.49
C VAL A 173 8.79 12.83 -11.30
N ILE A 174 9.12 11.53 -11.30
CA ILE A 174 8.31 10.50 -11.95
C ILE A 174 6.90 10.46 -11.40
N GLY A 175 6.74 10.54 -10.08
CA GLY A 175 5.42 10.51 -9.44
C GLY A 175 4.53 11.66 -9.93
N ILE A 176 5.06 12.89 -9.95
CA ILE A 176 4.33 14.09 -10.38
C ILE A 176 4.01 14.02 -11.87
N VAL A 177 4.98 13.66 -12.72
CA VAL A 177 4.77 13.53 -14.17
C VAL A 177 3.74 12.44 -14.46
N SER A 178 3.85 11.28 -13.81
CA SER A 178 2.89 10.18 -13.93
C SER A 178 1.49 10.63 -13.54
N TYR A 179 1.34 11.36 -12.43
CA TYR A 179 0.05 11.91 -12.01
C TYR A 179 -0.54 12.88 -13.04
N GLY A 180 0.28 13.80 -13.57
CA GLY A 180 -0.13 14.73 -14.63
C GLY A 180 -0.58 14.02 -15.90
N VAL A 181 0.18 13.04 -16.38
CA VAL A 181 -0.19 12.24 -17.56
C VAL A 181 -1.47 11.46 -17.30
N LEU A 182 -1.58 10.77 -16.16
CA LEU A 182 -2.73 9.96 -15.81
C LEU A 182 -4.01 10.78 -15.61
N THR A 183 -3.92 12.04 -15.17
CA THR A 183 -5.09 12.91 -15.04
C THR A 183 -5.62 13.34 -16.41
N ILE A 184 -4.72 13.64 -17.36
CA ILE A 184 -5.06 14.09 -18.72
C ILE A 184 -5.56 12.93 -19.61
N LEU A 185 -5.06 11.71 -19.42
CA LEU A 185 -5.44 10.56 -20.24
C LEU A 185 -6.96 10.32 -20.23
N PRO A 186 -7.61 10.05 -21.38
CA PRO A 186 -9.04 9.78 -21.42
C PRO A 186 -9.39 8.47 -20.70
N MET A 187 -10.63 8.34 -20.24
CA MET A 187 -11.10 7.07 -19.71
C MET A 187 -11.27 6.05 -20.83
N PRO A 188 -11.00 4.75 -20.57
CA PRO A 188 -11.25 3.71 -21.55
C PRO A 188 -12.74 3.67 -21.93
N PRO A 189 -13.07 3.40 -23.20
CA PRO A 189 -14.46 3.29 -23.63
C PRO A 189 -15.18 2.19 -22.83
N LYS A 190 -16.40 2.51 -22.33
CA LYS A 190 -17.25 1.53 -21.64
C LYS A 190 -17.52 0.35 -22.57
N LYS A 191 -17.16 -0.87 -22.15
CA LYS A 191 -17.62 -2.11 -22.80
C LYS A 191 -19.15 -2.15 -22.76
N ASP A 192 -19.79 -2.57 -23.85
CA ASP A 192 -21.25 -2.43 -24.05
C ASP A 192 -22.12 -3.08 -22.96
N GLY A 193 -21.59 -4.05 -22.19
CA GLY A 193 -22.28 -4.67 -21.05
C GLY A 193 -22.44 -3.78 -19.79
N ASP A 194 -21.78 -2.62 -19.71
CA ASP A 194 -21.90 -1.69 -18.57
C ASP A 194 -22.96 -0.59 -18.79
N LYS A 195 -23.46 -0.43 -20.03
CA LYS A 195 -24.57 0.49 -20.34
C LYS A 195 -25.91 0.00 -19.77
N ASP A 196 -26.06 -1.31 -19.60
CA ASP A 196 -27.32 -1.94 -19.19
C ASP A 196 -27.53 -1.90 -17.67
N LYS A 197 -26.45 -1.79 -16.89
CA LYS A 197 -26.53 -1.66 -15.42
C LYS A 197 -26.88 -0.24 -14.96
N THR A 198 -26.51 0.78 -15.74
CA THR A 198 -26.81 2.18 -15.39
C THR A 198 -28.25 2.59 -15.74
N LYS A 199 -28.95 1.81 -16.60
CA LYS A 199 -30.37 2.04 -16.94
C LYS A 199 -31.37 1.36 -15.98
N LYS A 200 -30.88 0.54 -15.04
CA LYS A 200 -31.70 -0.20 -14.07
C LYS A 200 -31.57 0.31 -12.62
N ALA A 201 -30.92 1.46 -12.42
CA ALA A 201 -30.81 2.13 -11.13
C ALA A 201 -31.64 3.42 -11.14
#